data_AF-A0A960G2Y6-F1
#
_entry.id   AF-A0A960G2Y6-F1
#
_cell.length_a   1.000
_cell.length_b   1.000
_cell.length_c   1.000
_cell.angle_alpha   90.00
_cell.angle_beta   90.00
_cell.angle_gamma   90.00
#
_symmetry.space_group_name_H-M   'P 1'
#
loop_
_entity.id
_entity.type
_entity.pdbx_description
1 polymer ?
#
loop_
_entity_poly.entity_id
_entity_poly.type
_entity_poly.pdbx_seq_one_letter_code
_entity_poly.pdbx_strand_id
1 'polypeptide(L)'
;KPRELNWVIGTLLLLLGALEGFTGYSLPDDLLSGTGIRAADGFMKSIPVVGTYMSFLLFGGEFPGESIIPRLYAIHILLIPGLLLALVAAHMLLLVYHKHTQWPGPGRTEENVVGYPMLPVYMAKAGGFFFVVFGMTALMGGLLSINPVWKFGPYDPSKVTAGSQPDWYMGWPDGALRIMPGWETHLFGHTIAWNVFLPIIVLPGVMTAILVSLPFIEAWITGDKREHHLLQRPRNAPTRTATMVALMTFYGVLWEAGGNDIIAITFNLSINQLTYINRVAVFVLPVLAFFITRRWCISLQRHDRDLLLHGYETGVIMRSAEGGYSERHLPVSEERAYTLTAGRDREEVYALESATDENGVAAPGTRSQRLRARLSALNFADNIQKPTAEELEEGHHHADHELELQSTLAHPADGHQFDGHNLHAADDEPLR
;
A
#
# COMPACT_ATOMS: atom_id res chain seq x y z
N LYS A 1 10.81 -11.28 -7.28
CA LYS A 1 11.04 -12.69 -6.91
C LYS A 1 11.69 -12.80 -5.56
N PRO A 2 11.43 -13.86 -4.75
CA PRO A 2 10.56 -15.02 -5.03
C PRO A 2 9.14 -14.97 -4.41
N ARG A 3 8.69 -13.78 -3.97
CA ARG A 3 7.49 -13.63 -3.11
C ARG A 3 6.20 -13.27 -3.85
N GLU A 4 6.17 -13.40 -5.18
CA GLU A 4 4.98 -13.09 -6.00
C GLU A 4 3.79 -13.96 -5.62
N LEU A 5 3.99 -15.26 -5.42
CA LEU A 5 2.91 -16.16 -4.99
C LEU A 5 2.39 -15.79 -3.60
N ASN A 6 3.30 -15.42 -2.68
CA ASN A 6 2.92 -15.01 -1.34
C ASN A 6 2.08 -13.72 -1.36
N TRP A 7 2.37 -12.81 -2.29
CA TRP A 7 1.58 -11.61 -2.55
C TRP A 7 0.17 -11.93 -3.07
N VAL A 8 0.04 -12.87 -4.02
CA VAL A 8 -1.27 -13.32 -4.52
C VAL A 8 -2.10 -13.92 -3.39
N ILE A 9 -1.52 -14.82 -2.59
CA ILE A 9 -2.18 -15.42 -1.42
C ILE A 9 -2.61 -14.32 -0.43
N GLY A 10 -1.73 -13.36 -0.12
CA GLY A 10 -2.05 -12.23 0.75
C GLY A 10 -3.21 -11.37 0.23
N THR A 11 -3.27 -11.15 -1.09
CA THR A 11 -4.38 -10.41 -1.72
C THR A 11 -5.70 -11.17 -1.63
N LEU A 12 -5.67 -12.51 -1.77
CA LEU A 12 -6.85 -13.36 -1.58
C LEU A 12 -7.30 -13.39 -0.12
N LEU A 13 -6.37 -13.41 0.83
CA LEU A 13 -6.66 -13.29 2.26
C LEU A 13 -7.36 -11.98 2.58
N LEU A 14 -6.95 -10.86 1.97
CA LEU A 14 -7.60 -9.57 2.12
C LEU A 14 -9.06 -9.61 1.63
N LEU A 15 -9.30 -10.19 0.45
CA LEU A 15 -10.64 -10.33 -0.12
C LEU A 15 -11.53 -11.22 0.75
N LEU A 16 -11.04 -12.40 1.14
CA LEU A 16 -11.78 -13.33 1.99
C LEU A 16 -12.04 -12.75 3.38
N GLY A 17 -11.10 -11.99 3.96
CA GLY A 17 -11.30 -11.33 5.24
C GLY A 17 -12.41 -10.27 5.19
N ALA A 18 -12.51 -9.50 4.11
CA ALA A 18 -13.59 -8.54 3.92
C ALA A 18 -14.95 -9.25 3.74
N LEU A 19 -14.99 -10.32 2.95
CA LEU A 19 -16.19 -11.14 2.77
C LEU A 19 -16.62 -11.84 4.07
N GLU A 20 -15.65 -12.32 4.85
CA GLU A 20 -15.89 -12.95 6.15
C GLU A 20 -16.47 -11.97 7.17
N GLY A 21 -15.97 -10.75 7.20
CA GLY A 21 -16.56 -9.68 7.98
C GLY A 21 -18.01 -9.41 7.56
N PHE A 22 -18.25 -9.32 6.24
CA PHE A 22 -19.59 -9.12 5.69
C PHE A 22 -20.56 -10.24 6.08
N THR A 23 -20.16 -11.51 5.98
CA THR A 23 -21.01 -12.63 6.37
C THR A 23 -21.27 -12.66 7.88
N GLY A 24 -20.31 -12.23 8.71
CA GLY A 24 -20.41 -12.21 10.16
C GLY A 24 -21.36 -11.16 10.72
N TYR A 25 -21.20 -9.88 10.32
CA TYR A 25 -22.10 -8.82 10.79
C TYR A 25 -23.54 -9.00 10.29
N SER A 26 -23.74 -9.83 9.25
CA SER A 26 -25.04 -10.18 8.69
C SER A 26 -25.82 -11.21 9.50
N LEU A 27 -25.16 -12.02 10.34
CA LEU A 27 -25.81 -13.11 11.08
C LEU A 27 -26.84 -12.68 12.14
N PRO A 28 -26.67 -11.55 12.87
CA PRO A 28 -27.64 -11.12 13.86
C PRO A 28 -29.01 -10.74 13.30
N ASP A 29 -29.11 -10.48 11.99
CA ASP A 29 -30.34 -10.08 11.29
C ASP A 29 -31.07 -8.90 11.98
N ASP A 30 -30.28 -7.92 12.41
CA ASP A 30 -30.77 -6.66 12.92
C ASP A 30 -31.14 -5.71 11.75
N LEU A 31 -31.87 -4.63 12.05
CA LEU A 31 -32.35 -3.73 11.00
C LEU A 31 -31.23 -3.16 10.09
N LEU A 32 -30.05 -2.88 10.64
CA LEU A 32 -28.92 -2.37 9.86
C LEU A 32 -28.33 -3.49 8.98
N SER A 33 -28.00 -4.64 9.57
CA SER A 33 -27.41 -5.75 8.83
C SER A 33 -28.34 -6.32 7.77
N GLY A 34 -29.63 -6.47 8.06
CA GLY A 34 -30.64 -6.92 7.09
C GLY A 34 -30.83 -5.97 5.90
N THR A 35 -30.69 -4.64 6.09
CA THR A 35 -30.65 -3.70 4.95
C THR A 35 -29.40 -3.89 4.07
N GLY A 36 -28.26 -4.23 4.68
CA GLY A 36 -27.05 -4.62 3.95
C GLY A 36 -27.24 -5.90 3.13
N ILE A 37 -27.87 -6.92 3.70
CA ILE A 37 -28.19 -8.16 2.97
C ILE A 37 -29.19 -7.88 1.83
N ARG A 38 -30.19 -7.02 2.05
CA ARG A 38 -31.11 -6.57 1.00
C ARG A 38 -30.37 -5.89 -0.15
N ALA A 39 -29.38 -5.05 0.16
CA ALA A 39 -28.52 -4.43 -0.84
C ALA A 39 -27.71 -5.49 -1.59
N ALA A 40 -27.14 -6.48 -0.90
CA ALA A 40 -26.42 -7.60 -1.52
C ALA A 40 -27.27 -8.43 -2.49
N ASP A 41 -28.55 -8.67 -2.19
CA ASP A 41 -29.50 -9.26 -3.15
C ASP A 41 -29.63 -8.41 -4.43
N GLY A 42 -29.77 -7.08 -4.27
CA GLY A 42 -29.81 -6.13 -5.38
C GLY A 42 -28.52 -6.11 -6.20
N PHE A 43 -27.37 -6.16 -5.52
CA PHE A 43 -26.04 -6.21 -6.16
C PHE A 43 -25.90 -7.46 -7.02
N MET A 44 -26.31 -8.61 -6.51
CA MET A 44 -26.29 -9.87 -7.26
C MET A 44 -27.18 -9.80 -8.51
N LYS A 45 -28.39 -9.25 -8.35
CA LYS A 45 -29.35 -9.04 -9.47
C LYS A 45 -28.83 -8.06 -10.53
N SER A 46 -27.90 -7.17 -10.19
CA SER A 46 -27.30 -6.24 -11.15
C SER A 46 -26.39 -6.92 -12.18
N ILE A 47 -25.93 -8.14 -11.92
CA ILE A 47 -25.05 -8.88 -12.83
C ILE A 47 -25.83 -9.22 -14.11
N PRO A 48 -25.42 -8.73 -15.29
CA PRO A 48 -26.09 -9.05 -16.54
C PRO A 48 -26.11 -10.56 -16.80
N VAL A 49 -27.16 -11.04 -17.46
CA VAL A 49 -27.36 -12.44 -17.89
C VAL A 49 -27.65 -13.42 -16.74
N VAL A 50 -26.84 -13.45 -15.68
CA VAL A 50 -26.90 -14.50 -14.63
C VAL A 50 -27.36 -14.01 -13.25
N GLY A 51 -27.48 -12.70 -13.04
CA GLY A 51 -27.69 -12.12 -11.71
C GLY A 51 -28.93 -12.62 -10.97
N THR A 52 -30.07 -12.71 -11.65
CA THR A 52 -31.31 -13.26 -11.05
C THR A 52 -31.15 -14.72 -10.65
N TYR A 53 -30.51 -15.55 -11.48
CA TYR A 53 -30.24 -16.95 -11.15
C TYR A 53 -29.31 -17.09 -9.96
N MET A 54 -28.25 -16.27 -9.88
CA MET A 54 -27.32 -16.27 -8.75
C MET A 54 -27.99 -15.84 -7.45
N SER A 55 -28.82 -14.79 -7.49
CA SER A 55 -29.62 -14.36 -6.34
C SER A 55 -30.55 -15.48 -5.88
N PHE A 56 -31.37 -16.06 -6.76
CA PHE A 56 -32.26 -17.16 -6.40
C PHE A 56 -31.51 -18.38 -5.86
N LEU A 57 -30.34 -18.70 -6.44
CA LEU A 57 -29.49 -19.79 -5.96
C LEU A 57 -28.99 -19.53 -4.54
N LEU A 58 -28.58 -18.30 -4.21
CA LEU A 58 -28.02 -17.94 -2.91
C LEU A 58 -29.08 -17.69 -1.82
N PHE A 59 -30.19 -17.04 -2.17
CA PHE A 59 -31.27 -16.69 -1.24
C PHE A 59 -32.35 -17.77 -1.11
N GLY A 60 -32.42 -18.73 -2.04
CA GLY A 60 -33.42 -19.80 -2.03
C GLY A 60 -34.82 -19.36 -2.42
N GLY A 61 -34.99 -18.16 -2.98
CA GLY A 61 -36.26 -17.56 -3.36
C GLY A 61 -36.18 -16.03 -3.42
N GLU A 62 -37.31 -15.36 -3.30
CA GLU A 62 -37.35 -13.92 -3.12
C GLU A 62 -36.90 -13.51 -1.71
N PHE A 63 -36.16 -12.41 -1.62
CA PHE A 63 -35.73 -11.82 -0.35
C PHE A 63 -36.96 -11.30 0.45
N PRO A 64 -37.02 -11.44 1.79
CA PRO A 64 -35.95 -11.91 2.68
C PRO A 64 -35.72 -13.43 2.68
N GLY A 65 -36.78 -14.23 2.52
CA GLY A 65 -36.71 -15.69 2.53
C GLY A 65 -36.18 -16.28 3.85
N GLU A 66 -36.10 -17.61 3.93
CA GLU A 66 -35.68 -18.33 5.15
C GLU A 66 -34.30 -18.98 5.03
N SER A 67 -33.73 -19.01 3.81
CA SER A 67 -32.52 -19.78 3.53
C SER A 67 -31.22 -19.00 3.70
N ILE A 68 -31.26 -17.66 3.66
CA ILE A 68 -30.05 -16.84 3.60
C ILE A 68 -29.24 -16.90 4.90
N ILE A 69 -29.86 -16.70 6.07
CA ILE A 69 -29.15 -16.69 7.35
C ILE A 69 -28.49 -18.04 7.66
N PRO A 70 -29.17 -19.21 7.52
CA PRO A 70 -28.51 -20.50 7.70
C PRO A 70 -27.35 -20.76 6.73
N ARG A 71 -27.44 -20.26 5.49
CA ARG A 71 -26.35 -20.37 4.50
C ARG A 71 -25.17 -19.48 4.86
N LEU A 72 -25.42 -18.23 5.24
CA LEU A 72 -24.39 -17.32 5.73
C LEU A 72 -23.70 -17.88 6.97
N TYR A 73 -24.44 -18.51 7.89
CA TYR A 73 -23.88 -19.16 9.07
C TYR A 73 -22.89 -20.28 8.70
N ALA A 74 -23.25 -21.16 7.77
CA ALA A 74 -22.36 -22.22 7.30
C ALA A 74 -21.13 -21.66 6.55
N ILE A 75 -21.33 -20.59 5.77
CA ILE A 75 -20.25 -19.91 5.04
C ILE A 75 -19.26 -19.25 6.03
N HIS A 76 -19.79 -18.53 7.02
CA HIS A 76 -19.05 -17.74 8.00
C HIS A 76 -18.34 -18.59 9.06
N ILE A 77 -18.87 -19.75 9.44
CA ILE A 77 -18.20 -20.55 10.49
C ILE A 77 -17.26 -21.59 9.91
N LEU A 78 -17.61 -22.17 8.76
CA LEU A 78 -16.87 -23.30 8.20
C LEU A 78 -16.12 -22.94 6.92
N LEU A 79 -16.82 -22.47 5.89
CA LEU A 79 -16.26 -22.40 4.54
C LEU A 79 -15.16 -21.34 4.44
N ILE A 80 -15.48 -20.07 4.74
CA ILE A 80 -14.52 -18.98 4.58
C ILE A 80 -13.42 -19.06 5.64
N PRO A 81 -13.67 -19.31 6.95
CA PRO A 81 -12.60 -19.52 7.91
C PRO A 81 -11.69 -20.70 7.57
N GLY A 82 -12.24 -21.80 7.06
CA GLY A 82 -11.44 -22.95 6.61
C GLY A 82 -10.49 -22.57 5.47
N LEU A 83 -10.97 -21.80 4.50
CA LEU A 83 -10.14 -21.26 3.41
C LEU A 83 -9.10 -20.25 3.92
N LEU A 84 -9.49 -19.35 4.82
CA LEU A 84 -8.57 -18.39 5.46
C LEU A 84 -7.46 -19.11 6.20
N LEU A 85 -7.77 -20.13 7.01
CA LEU A 85 -6.79 -20.92 7.74
C LEU A 85 -5.82 -21.64 6.79
N ALA A 86 -6.34 -22.26 5.72
CA ALA A 86 -5.51 -22.92 4.71
C ALA A 86 -4.57 -21.94 3.99
N LEU A 87 -5.07 -20.76 3.62
CA LEU A 87 -4.28 -19.73 2.96
C LEU A 87 -3.28 -19.07 3.91
N VAL A 88 -3.62 -18.81 5.18
CA VAL A 88 -2.69 -18.32 6.20
C VAL A 88 -1.56 -19.34 6.42
N ALA A 89 -1.90 -20.63 6.52
CA ALA A 89 -0.88 -21.68 6.63
C ALA A 89 0.07 -21.69 5.42
N ALA A 90 -0.48 -21.63 4.20
CA ALA A 90 0.33 -21.54 2.97
C ALA A 90 1.18 -20.26 2.93
N HIS A 91 0.62 -19.12 3.34
CA HIS A 91 1.30 -17.83 3.39
C HIS A 91 2.49 -17.87 4.35
N MET A 92 2.28 -18.40 5.56
CA MET A 92 3.32 -18.54 6.58
C MET A 92 4.39 -19.56 6.17
N LEU A 93 4.00 -20.67 5.53
CA LEU A 93 4.94 -21.67 5.01
C LEU A 93 5.90 -21.06 3.98
N LEU A 94 5.38 -20.28 3.03
CA LEU A 94 6.20 -19.60 2.02
C LEU A 94 7.15 -18.59 2.66
N LEU A 95 6.70 -17.87 3.69
CA LEU A 95 7.54 -16.93 4.45
C LEU A 95 8.68 -17.66 5.17
N VAL A 96 8.40 -18.79 5.82
CA VAL A 96 9.41 -19.60 6.51
C VAL A 96 10.41 -20.22 5.52
N TYR A 97 9.91 -20.70 4.37
CA TYR A 97 10.71 -21.33 3.33
C TYR A 97 11.63 -20.32 2.63
N HIS A 98 11.08 -19.21 2.11
CA HIS A 98 11.86 -18.17 1.41
C HIS A 98 12.63 -17.22 2.33
N LYS A 99 12.48 -17.38 3.66
CA LYS A 99 12.93 -16.44 4.69
C LYS A 99 12.28 -15.05 4.57
N HIS A 100 12.27 -14.32 5.68
CA HIS A 100 11.76 -12.94 5.71
C HIS A 100 12.72 -12.00 4.96
N THR A 101 12.18 -10.98 4.30
CA THR A 101 12.97 -9.90 3.69
C THR A 101 13.60 -8.98 4.73
N GLN A 102 14.66 -8.28 4.40
CA GLN A 102 15.30 -7.32 5.30
C GLN A 102 15.64 -6.00 4.61
N TRP A 103 15.69 -4.90 5.36
CA TRP A 103 16.21 -3.64 4.83
C TRP A 103 17.73 -3.75 4.59
N PRO A 104 18.27 -3.17 3.51
CA PRO A 104 19.70 -3.09 3.28
C PRO A 104 20.37 -2.32 4.43
N GLY A 105 21.58 -2.75 4.77
CA GLY A 105 22.36 -2.21 5.87
C GLY A 105 23.61 -3.05 6.09
N PRO A 106 24.47 -2.66 7.04
CA PRO A 106 25.77 -3.30 7.26
C PRO A 106 25.63 -4.79 7.53
N GLY A 107 26.45 -5.58 6.86
CA GLY A 107 26.43 -7.04 6.98
C GLY A 107 25.18 -7.72 6.42
N ARG A 108 24.23 -7.00 5.81
CA ARG A 108 23.03 -7.55 5.19
C ARG A 108 23.21 -7.68 3.68
N THR A 109 23.22 -8.92 3.21
CA THR A 109 23.34 -9.25 1.78
C THR A 109 22.06 -9.93 1.29
N GLU A 110 21.97 -10.17 -0.02
CA GLU A 110 20.87 -10.93 -0.64
C GLU A 110 20.85 -12.40 -0.18
N GLU A 111 21.97 -12.91 0.31
CA GLU A 111 22.18 -14.34 0.62
C GLU A 111 22.06 -14.65 2.12
N ASN A 112 21.88 -13.64 2.96
CA ASN A 112 21.81 -13.81 4.41
C ASN A 112 20.57 -13.15 5.02
N VAL A 113 20.31 -13.49 6.29
CA VAL A 113 19.30 -12.81 7.11
C VAL A 113 19.95 -12.45 8.43
N VAL A 114 20.04 -11.16 8.72
CA VAL A 114 20.64 -10.64 9.94
C VAL A 114 19.54 -10.27 10.92
N GLY A 115 19.48 -10.99 12.04
CA GLY A 115 18.48 -10.76 13.07
C GLY A 115 18.59 -11.77 14.20
N TYR A 116 17.62 -11.73 15.12
CA TYR A 116 17.57 -12.68 16.22
C TYR A 116 17.08 -14.06 15.75
N PRO A 117 17.63 -15.16 16.29
CA PRO A 117 17.04 -16.48 16.09
C PRO A 117 15.62 -16.54 16.67
N MET A 118 14.83 -17.51 16.19
CA MET A 118 13.44 -17.72 16.63
C MET A 118 13.29 -17.79 18.15
N LEU A 119 14.24 -18.45 18.82
CA LEU A 119 14.31 -18.56 20.26
C LEU A 119 15.64 -18.01 20.78
N PRO A 120 15.66 -17.32 21.95
CA PRO A 120 14.49 -16.96 22.76
C PRO A 120 13.89 -15.58 22.40
N VAL A 121 14.69 -14.71 21.78
CA VAL A 121 14.38 -13.28 21.68
C VAL A 121 13.18 -13.00 20.78
N TYR A 122 13.13 -13.61 19.59
CA TYR A 122 12.04 -13.35 18.65
C TYR A 122 10.70 -13.84 19.18
N MET A 123 10.65 -15.04 19.77
CA MET A 123 9.42 -15.56 20.39
C MET A 123 8.93 -14.69 21.55
N ALA A 124 9.83 -14.21 22.41
CA ALA A 124 9.46 -13.31 23.50
C ALA A 124 8.87 -11.99 22.97
N LYS A 125 9.49 -11.40 21.94
CA LYS A 125 8.97 -10.18 21.29
C LYS A 125 7.63 -10.42 20.58
N ALA A 126 7.51 -11.50 19.82
CA ALA A 126 6.28 -11.84 19.11
C ALA A 126 5.12 -12.17 20.06
N GLY A 127 5.39 -12.96 21.12
CA GLY A 127 4.42 -13.27 22.16
C GLY A 127 4.02 -12.04 22.98
N GLY A 128 5.00 -11.19 23.34
CA GLY A 128 4.73 -9.90 23.99
C GLY A 128 3.83 -9.01 23.14
N PHE A 129 4.15 -8.88 21.85
CA PHE A 129 3.32 -8.12 20.90
C PHE A 129 1.91 -8.71 20.76
N PHE A 130 1.77 -10.04 20.73
CA PHE A 130 0.46 -10.69 20.74
C PHE A 130 -0.37 -10.29 21.96
N PHE A 131 0.21 -10.29 23.17
CA PHE A 131 -0.51 -9.87 24.38
C PHE A 131 -0.87 -8.39 24.37
N VAL A 132 -0.05 -7.52 23.77
CA VAL A 132 -0.38 -6.10 23.58
C VAL A 132 -1.58 -5.95 22.65
N VAL A 133 -1.56 -6.61 21.48
CA VAL A 133 -2.68 -6.56 20.51
C VAL A 133 -3.95 -7.16 21.12
N PHE A 134 -3.84 -8.30 21.80
CA PHE A 134 -4.96 -8.94 22.50
C PHE A 134 -5.51 -8.03 23.60
N GLY A 135 -4.65 -7.47 24.45
CA GLY A 135 -5.03 -6.57 25.53
C GLY A 135 -5.75 -5.32 25.00
N MET A 136 -5.22 -4.69 23.95
CA MET A 136 -5.86 -3.54 23.31
C MET A 136 -7.22 -3.91 22.71
N THR A 137 -7.32 -5.04 22.02
CA THR A 137 -8.57 -5.51 21.41
C THR A 137 -9.62 -5.83 22.48
N ALA A 138 -9.22 -6.48 23.58
CA ALA A 138 -10.08 -6.78 24.71
C ALA A 138 -10.54 -5.52 25.44
N LEU A 139 -9.65 -4.53 25.63
CA LEU A 139 -10.00 -3.23 26.20
C LEU A 139 -10.99 -2.48 25.32
N MET A 140 -10.76 -2.43 24.01
CA MET A 140 -11.70 -1.83 23.06
C MET A 140 -13.05 -2.57 23.08
N GLY A 141 -13.06 -3.90 23.08
CA GLY A 141 -14.29 -4.69 23.13
C GLY A 141 -15.06 -4.57 24.45
N GLY A 142 -14.37 -4.31 25.56
CA GLY A 142 -14.99 -4.11 26.88
C GLY A 142 -15.45 -2.67 27.14
N LEU A 143 -14.72 -1.67 26.63
CA LEU A 143 -14.95 -0.25 26.92
C LEU A 143 -15.73 0.48 25.82
N LEU A 144 -15.67 0.00 24.57
CA LEU A 144 -16.31 0.63 23.41
C LEU A 144 -17.42 -0.27 22.88
N SER A 145 -18.62 0.27 22.77
CA SER A 145 -19.72 -0.42 22.09
C SER A 145 -19.50 -0.36 20.58
N ILE A 146 -19.41 -1.52 19.92
CA ILE A 146 -19.15 -1.63 18.48
C ILE A 146 -20.46 -1.78 17.69
N ASN A 147 -21.18 -2.89 17.87
CA ASN A 147 -22.45 -3.15 17.19
C ASN A 147 -23.59 -3.37 18.20
N PRO A 148 -24.27 -2.30 18.67
CA PRO A 148 -25.35 -2.41 19.64
C PRO A 148 -26.67 -2.86 18.98
N VAL A 149 -26.75 -4.13 18.56
CA VAL A 149 -27.89 -4.71 17.81
C VAL A 149 -29.26 -4.48 18.46
N TRP A 150 -29.32 -4.39 19.79
CA TRP A 150 -30.54 -4.09 20.54
C TRP A 150 -31.10 -2.68 20.30
N LYS A 151 -30.30 -1.74 19.80
CA LYS A 151 -30.77 -0.39 19.42
C LYS A 151 -31.48 -0.39 18.06
N PHE A 152 -31.08 -1.27 17.16
CA PHE A 152 -31.66 -1.38 15.82
C PHE A 152 -32.94 -2.23 15.83
N GLY A 153 -32.96 -3.27 16.66
CA GLY A 153 -34.06 -4.23 16.71
C GLY A 153 -34.01 -5.22 15.54
N PRO A 154 -34.97 -6.16 15.47
CA PRO A 154 -35.02 -7.16 14.42
C PRO A 154 -35.26 -6.53 13.04
N TYR A 155 -34.75 -7.19 12.00
CA TYR A 155 -34.98 -6.77 10.63
C TYR A 155 -36.47 -6.77 10.27
N ASP A 156 -36.91 -5.68 9.62
CA ASP A 156 -38.26 -5.51 9.07
C ASP A 156 -38.10 -4.89 7.67
N PRO A 157 -38.50 -5.57 6.59
CA PRO A 157 -38.35 -5.08 5.22
C PRO A 157 -39.04 -3.73 4.93
N SER A 158 -39.97 -3.31 5.80
CA SER A 158 -40.68 -2.03 5.67
C SER A 158 -39.96 -0.84 6.34
N LYS A 159 -38.86 -1.08 7.05
CA LYS A 159 -38.15 -0.06 7.84
C LYS A 159 -36.68 0.06 7.41
N VAL A 160 -36.10 1.22 7.69
CA VAL A 160 -34.67 1.52 7.46
C VAL A 160 -34.18 2.49 8.53
N THR A 161 -32.89 2.41 8.87
CA THR A 161 -32.22 3.38 9.74
C THR A 161 -31.87 4.66 8.96
N ALA A 162 -31.59 5.75 9.67
CA ALA A 162 -31.18 7.02 9.02
C ALA A 162 -29.82 6.92 8.31
N GLY A 163 -28.94 6.01 8.76
CA GLY A 163 -27.71 5.63 8.07
C GLY A 163 -27.63 4.12 7.94
N SER A 164 -27.37 3.64 6.73
CA SER A 164 -27.14 2.23 6.41
C SER A 164 -25.73 2.10 5.80
N GLN A 165 -24.73 2.16 6.69
CA GLN A 165 -23.33 2.00 6.31
C GLN A 165 -22.91 0.56 6.58
N PRO A 166 -22.15 -0.08 5.68
CA PRO A 166 -21.46 -1.30 6.04
C PRO A 166 -20.28 -0.99 6.98
N ASP A 167 -19.67 -2.03 7.53
CA ASP A 167 -18.42 -1.88 8.27
C ASP A 167 -17.34 -1.22 7.41
N TRP A 168 -16.39 -0.55 8.08
CA TRP A 168 -15.39 0.32 7.44
C TRP A 168 -14.59 -0.36 6.30
N TYR A 169 -14.33 -1.67 6.38
CA TYR A 169 -13.60 -2.42 5.35
C TYR A 169 -14.43 -2.65 4.07
N MET A 170 -15.76 -2.53 4.17
CA MET A 170 -16.72 -2.51 3.06
C MET A 170 -17.24 -1.09 2.76
N GLY A 171 -16.67 -0.05 3.38
CA GLY A 171 -17.10 1.33 3.14
C GLY A 171 -16.75 1.84 1.74
N TRP A 172 -15.67 1.35 1.15
CA TRP A 172 -15.19 1.84 -0.14
C TRP A 172 -16.04 1.38 -1.35
N PRO A 173 -16.55 0.13 -1.47
CA PRO A 173 -17.45 -0.24 -2.56
C PRO A 173 -18.81 0.43 -2.41
N ASP A 174 -19.29 0.63 -1.18
CA ASP A 174 -20.51 1.38 -0.91
C ASP A 174 -20.35 2.87 -1.27
N GLY A 175 -19.21 3.49 -0.93
CA GLY A 175 -18.91 4.84 -1.37
C GLY A 175 -18.83 4.99 -2.88
N ALA A 176 -18.28 3.98 -3.58
CA ALA A 176 -18.31 3.94 -5.04
C ALA A 176 -19.74 3.89 -5.59
N LEU A 177 -20.63 3.12 -4.95
CA LEU A 177 -22.06 3.05 -5.31
C LEU A 177 -22.75 4.41 -5.14
N ARG A 178 -22.48 5.11 -4.04
CA ARG A 178 -23.09 6.43 -3.73
C ARG A 178 -22.70 7.52 -4.72
N ILE A 179 -21.45 7.52 -5.16
CA ILE A 179 -20.96 8.54 -6.10
C ILE A 179 -21.24 8.15 -7.55
N MET A 180 -21.66 6.92 -7.84
CA MET A 180 -21.97 6.52 -9.21
C MET A 180 -23.19 7.30 -9.73
N PRO A 181 -23.15 7.86 -10.96
CA PRO A 181 -24.35 8.42 -11.60
C PRO A 181 -25.38 7.33 -11.88
N GLY A 182 -26.66 7.72 -12.00
CA GLY A 182 -27.77 6.81 -12.35
C GLY A 182 -27.75 6.36 -13.81
N TRP A 183 -26.67 5.70 -14.24
CA TRP A 183 -26.51 5.15 -15.58
C TRP A 183 -27.18 3.80 -15.68
N GLU A 184 -28.11 3.70 -16.62
CA GLU A 184 -28.82 2.46 -16.95
C GLU A 184 -28.93 2.33 -18.47
N THR A 185 -29.04 1.10 -18.96
CA THR A 185 -29.30 0.83 -20.36
C THR A 185 -30.48 -0.12 -20.48
N HIS A 186 -31.48 0.28 -21.24
CA HIS A 186 -32.63 -0.56 -21.56
C HIS A 186 -32.48 -1.09 -22.99
N LEU A 187 -32.26 -2.40 -23.12
CA LEU A 187 -31.98 -3.05 -24.40
C LEU A 187 -32.68 -4.41 -24.47
N PHE A 188 -33.35 -4.70 -25.59
CA PHE A 188 -34.06 -5.96 -25.84
C PHE A 188 -35.04 -6.39 -24.72
N GLY A 189 -35.69 -5.43 -24.06
CA GLY A 189 -36.61 -5.70 -22.93
C GLY A 189 -35.91 -6.02 -21.61
N HIS A 190 -34.58 -5.90 -21.55
CA HIS A 190 -33.78 -6.04 -20.34
C HIS A 190 -33.22 -4.68 -19.90
N THR A 191 -33.04 -4.52 -18.58
CA THR A 191 -32.39 -3.36 -17.98
C THR A 191 -31.03 -3.77 -17.43
N ILE A 192 -29.98 -3.05 -17.82
CA ILE A 192 -28.64 -3.17 -17.25
C ILE A 192 -28.41 -1.97 -16.33
N ALA A 193 -28.32 -2.26 -15.04
CA ALA A 193 -28.11 -1.28 -13.97
C ALA A 193 -26.61 -1.01 -13.77
N TRP A 194 -25.98 -0.22 -14.65
CA TRP A 194 -24.55 0.11 -14.58
C TRP A 194 -24.19 0.84 -13.30
N ASN A 195 -25.11 1.67 -12.81
CA ASN A 195 -25.03 2.37 -11.54
C ASN A 195 -24.78 1.46 -10.33
N VAL A 196 -25.23 0.20 -10.37
CA VAL A 196 -24.98 -0.79 -9.32
C VAL A 196 -23.85 -1.73 -9.72
N PHE A 197 -23.92 -2.29 -10.92
CA PHE A 197 -23.00 -3.33 -11.39
C PHE A 197 -21.54 -2.89 -11.42
N LEU A 198 -21.25 -1.67 -11.92
CA LEU A 198 -19.89 -1.18 -12.04
C LEU A 198 -19.21 -0.96 -10.67
N PRO A 199 -19.78 -0.19 -9.73
CA PRO A 199 -19.12 0.10 -8.47
C PRO A 199 -19.04 -1.09 -7.50
N ILE A 200 -20.01 -2.01 -7.50
CA ILE A 200 -20.07 -3.06 -6.48
C ILE A 200 -19.56 -4.43 -6.95
N ILE A 201 -19.69 -4.75 -8.24
CA ILE A 201 -19.23 -6.03 -8.80
C ILE A 201 -17.91 -5.84 -9.54
N VAL A 202 -17.87 -4.92 -10.51
CA VAL A 202 -16.70 -4.77 -11.38
C VAL A 202 -15.54 -4.12 -10.65
N LEU A 203 -15.77 -3.04 -9.92
CA LEU A 203 -14.68 -2.28 -9.30
C LEU A 203 -13.88 -3.11 -8.27
N PRO A 204 -14.50 -3.83 -7.32
CA PRO A 204 -13.77 -4.76 -6.46
C PRO A 204 -12.98 -5.82 -7.22
N GLY A 205 -13.57 -6.45 -8.24
CA GLY A 205 -12.88 -7.42 -9.08
C GLY A 205 -11.67 -6.82 -9.81
N VAL A 206 -11.82 -5.62 -10.36
CA VAL A 206 -10.74 -4.89 -11.04
C VAL A 206 -9.64 -4.48 -10.06
N MET A 207 -9.98 -3.96 -8.89
CA MET A 207 -8.99 -3.58 -7.86
C MET A 207 -8.19 -4.80 -7.37
N THR A 208 -8.86 -5.92 -7.11
CA THR A 208 -8.18 -7.18 -6.76
C THR A 208 -7.29 -7.66 -7.91
N ALA A 209 -7.76 -7.61 -9.17
CA ALA A 209 -6.96 -8.00 -10.33
C ALA A 209 -5.72 -7.10 -10.50
N ILE A 210 -5.86 -5.79 -10.31
CA ILE A 210 -4.75 -4.84 -10.31
C ILE A 210 -3.74 -5.27 -9.26
N LEU A 211 -4.15 -5.43 -8.00
CA LEU A 211 -3.25 -5.83 -6.90
C LEU A 211 -2.53 -7.14 -7.20
N VAL A 212 -3.26 -8.19 -7.61
CA VAL A 212 -2.67 -9.50 -7.98
C VAL A 212 -1.64 -9.33 -9.11
N SER A 213 -1.91 -8.49 -10.10
CA SER A 213 -1.07 -8.31 -11.28
C SER A 213 0.19 -7.46 -11.05
N LEU A 214 0.22 -6.60 -10.01
CA LEU A 214 1.31 -5.65 -9.75
C LEU A 214 2.73 -6.24 -9.86
N PRO A 215 3.09 -7.30 -9.10
CA PRO A 215 4.46 -7.84 -9.17
C PRO A 215 4.82 -8.37 -10.56
N PHE A 216 3.84 -8.91 -11.29
CA PHE A 216 4.05 -9.46 -12.63
C PHE A 216 4.21 -8.37 -13.69
N ILE A 217 3.43 -7.29 -13.57
CA ILE A 217 3.54 -6.10 -14.43
C ILE A 217 4.90 -5.43 -14.19
N GLU A 218 5.28 -5.20 -12.94
CA GLU A 218 6.57 -4.57 -12.60
C GLU A 218 7.73 -5.41 -13.12
N ALA A 219 7.73 -6.72 -12.87
CA ALA A 219 8.74 -7.64 -13.37
C ALA A 219 8.76 -7.78 -14.90
N TRP A 220 7.68 -7.43 -15.60
CA TRP A 220 7.65 -7.36 -17.07
C TRP A 220 8.21 -6.03 -17.59
N ILE A 221 7.89 -4.91 -16.93
CA ILE A 221 8.42 -3.58 -17.30
C ILE A 221 9.94 -3.55 -17.11
N THR A 222 10.42 -3.91 -15.93
CA THR A 222 11.86 -3.93 -15.62
C THR A 222 12.58 -5.05 -16.37
N GLY A 223 11.93 -6.21 -16.49
CA GLY A 223 12.60 -7.45 -16.91
C GLY A 223 13.58 -7.98 -15.88
N ASP A 224 13.58 -7.43 -14.67
CA ASP A 224 14.40 -7.95 -13.59
C ASP A 224 13.82 -9.30 -13.14
N LYS A 225 14.57 -10.36 -13.42
CA LYS A 225 14.23 -11.74 -13.07
C LYS A 225 15.12 -12.32 -11.97
N ARG A 226 15.98 -11.49 -11.36
CA ARG A 226 16.84 -11.87 -10.24
C ARG A 226 16.02 -12.09 -8.97
N GLU A 227 16.60 -12.81 -8.03
CA GLU A 227 16.03 -12.97 -6.69
C GLU A 227 16.41 -11.76 -5.83
N HIS A 228 15.41 -11.22 -5.12
CA HIS A 228 15.55 -10.05 -4.27
C HIS A 228 15.05 -10.38 -2.85
N HIS A 229 15.96 -10.29 -1.89
CA HIS A 229 15.78 -10.51 -0.45
C HIS A 229 16.02 -9.23 0.34
N LEU A 230 16.76 -8.26 -0.20
CA LEU A 230 16.83 -6.90 0.34
C LEU A 230 15.65 -6.05 -0.15
N LEU A 231 15.06 -5.30 0.79
CA LEU A 231 13.94 -4.41 0.52
C LEU A 231 14.41 -3.11 -0.13
N GLN A 232 13.74 -2.71 -1.20
CA GLN A 232 13.92 -1.39 -1.77
C GLN A 232 13.13 -0.36 -0.95
N ARG A 233 13.83 0.68 -0.47
CA ARG A 233 13.18 1.80 0.24
C ARG A 233 12.12 2.44 -0.67
N PRO A 234 10.94 2.85 -0.15
CA PRO A 234 9.88 3.44 -0.99
C PRO A 234 10.37 4.65 -1.80
N ARG A 235 11.21 5.50 -1.21
CA ARG A 235 11.82 6.65 -1.89
C ARG A 235 12.71 6.24 -3.09
N ASN A 236 13.26 5.01 -3.09
CA ASN A 236 14.13 4.49 -4.14
C ASN A 236 13.34 3.89 -5.32
N ALA A 237 12.01 3.81 -5.25
CA ALA A 237 11.16 3.45 -6.38
C ALA A 237 10.03 4.50 -6.57
N PRO A 238 10.37 5.72 -7.02
CA PRO A 238 9.43 6.85 -7.02
C PRO A 238 8.11 6.55 -7.72
N THR A 239 8.16 5.96 -8.91
CA THR A 239 6.97 5.66 -9.71
C THR A 239 6.11 4.54 -9.11
N ARG A 240 6.73 3.50 -8.53
CA ARG A 240 5.99 2.44 -7.81
C ARG A 240 5.30 3.02 -6.59
N THR A 241 6.04 3.76 -5.76
CA THR A 241 5.50 4.38 -4.54
C THR A 241 4.38 5.37 -4.87
N ALA A 242 4.55 6.19 -5.91
CA ALA A 242 3.52 7.10 -6.39
C ALA A 242 2.26 6.35 -6.87
N THR A 243 2.42 5.25 -7.60
CA THR A 243 1.29 4.41 -8.03
C THR A 243 0.54 3.83 -6.83
N MET A 244 1.25 3.31 -5.82
CA MET A 244 0.62 2.76 -4.63
C MET A 244 -0.10 3.83 -3.82
N VAL A 245 0.50 5.01 -3.64
CA VAL A 245 -0.16 6.13 -2.97
C VAL A 245 -1.39 6.59 -3.73
N ALA A 246 -1.35 6.65 -5.08
CA ALA A 246 -2.52 6.97 -5.89
C ALA A 246 -3.67 5.96 -5.67
N LEU A 247 -3.37 4.65 -5.63
CA LEU A 247 -4.37 3.62 -5.34
C LEU A 247 -4.91 3.74 -3.92
N MET A 248 -4.07 4.06 -2.94
CA MET A 248 -4.50 4.32 -1.56
C MET A 248 -5.38 5.57 -1.46
N THR A 249 -5.06 6.64 -2.19
CA THR A 249 -5.88 7.84 -2.27
C THR A 249 -7.22 7.54 -2.93
N PHE A 250 -7.23 6.76 -4.01
CA PHE A 250 -8.47 6.32 -4.67
C PHE A 250 -9.35 5.52 -3.69
N TYR A 251 -8.77 4.54 -3.00
CA TYR A 251 -9.46 3.79 -1.93
C TYR A 251 -9.98 4.72 -0.83
N GLY A 252 -9.16 5.68 -0.37
CA GLY A 252 -9.51 6.60 0.71
C GLY A 252 -10.68 7.53 0.36
N VAL A 253 -10.71 8.07 -0.86
CA VAL A 253 -11.83 8.91 -1.35
C VAL A 253 -13.12 8.11 -1.43
N LEU A 254 -13.04 6.86 -1.92
CA LEU A 254 -14.20 5.97 -1.95
C LEU A 254 -14.66 5.61 -0.54
N TRP A 255 -13.75 5.34 0.37
CA TRP A 255 -14.06 5.06 1.77
C TRP A 255 -14.74 6.25 2.46
N GLU A 256 -14.23 7.47 2.25
CA GLU A 256 -14.86 8.71 2.72
C GLU A 256 -16.27 8.89 2.13
N ALA A 257 -16.43 8.61 0.84
CA ALA A 257 -17.71 8.68 0.16
C ALA A 257 -18.75 7.70 0.73
N GLY A 258 -18.31 6.57 1.31
CA GLY A 258 -19.18 5.67 2.06
C GLY A 258 -19.84 6.38 3.23
N GLY A 259 -19.08 7.13 4.03
CA GLY A 259 -19.60 7.89 5.18
C GLY A 259 -20.22 9.26 4.86
N ASN A 260 -20.57 9.56 3.60
CA ASN A 260 -20.93 10.92 3.16
C ASN A 260 -22.16 11.52 3.87
N ASP A 261 -23.13 10.69 4.27
CA ASP A 261 -24.34 11.07 4.99
C ASP A 261 -24.03 11.50 6.43
N ILE A 262 -23.19 10.73 7.13
CA ILE A 262 -22.74 11.07 8.49
C ILE A 262 -21.84 12.30 8.46
N ILE A 263 -20.96 12.44 7.47
CA ILE A 263 -20.14 13.65 7.28
C ILE A 263 -21.06 14.86 7.02
N ALA A 264 -22.09 14.72 6.17
CA ALA A 264 -23.05 15.78 5.89
C ALA A 264 -23.75 16.27 7.16
N ILE A 265 -24.26 15.34 7.98
CA ILE A 265 -24.98 15.66 9.22
C ILE A 265 -24.04 16.26 10.26
N THR A 266 -22.86 15.68 10.45
CA THR A 266 -21.90 16.10 11.50
C THR A 266 -21.34 17.49 11.24
N PHE A 267 -21.00 17.79 9.98
CA PHE A 267 -20.40 19.07 9.59
C PHE A 267 -21.41 20.07 9.03
N ASN A 268 -22.72 19.76 9.05
CA ASN A 268 -23.79 20.59 8.47
C ASN A 268 -23.54 20.96 7.00
N LEU A 269 -23.11 19.97 6.21
CA LEU A 269 -22.83 20.12 4.77
C LEU A 269 -23.96 19.55 3.92
N SER A 270 -24.05 19.98 2.67
CA SER A 270 -24.98 19.38 1.72
C SER A 270 -24.47 18.01 1.25
N ILE A 271 -25.27 16.95 1.43
CA ILE A 271 -24.98 15.61 0.91
C ILE A 271 -24.79 15.59 -0.61
N ASN A 272 -25.55 16.43 -1.33
CA ASN A 272 -25.42 16.55 -2.78
C ASN A 272 -24.06 17.16 -3.16
N GLN A 273 -23.64 18.23 -2.48
CA GLN A 273 -22.34 18.85 -2.72
C GLN A 273 -21.19 17.88 -2.42
N LEU A 274 -21.25 17.17 -1.28
CA LEU A 274 -20.27 16.14 -0.94
C LEU A 274 -20.18 15.05 -2.03
N THR A 275 -21.33 14.59 -2.52
CA THR A 275 -21.37 13.59 -3.60
C THR A 275 -20.73 14.12 -4.89
N TYR A 276 -21.00 15.36 -5.28
CA TYR A 276 -20.37 15.96 -6.47
C TYR A 276 -18.86 16.19 -6.28
N ILE A 277 -18.43 16.62 -5.10
CA ILE A 277 -17.01 16.76 -4.76
C ILE A 277 -16.31 15.40 -4.89
N ASN A 278 -16.87 14.35 -4.28
CA ASN A 278 -16.29 13.01 -4.34
C ASN A 278 -16.26 12.42 -5.76
N ARG A 279 -17.27 12.72 -6.59
CA ARG A 279 -17.27 12.35 -8.03
C ARG A 279 -16.09 12.93 -8.81
N VAL A 280 -15.64 14.12 -8.44
CA VAL A 280 -14.47 14.76 -9.08
C VAL A 280 -13.18 14.29 -8.38
N ALA A 281 -13.19 14.25 -7.05
CA ALA A 281 -12.03 13.90 -6.23
C ALA A 281 -11.51 12.50 -6.50
N VAL A 282 -12.39 11.53 -6.78
CA VAL A 282 -12.01 10.13 -7.08
C VAL A 282 -11.10 10.03 -8.31
N PHE A 283 -11.17 10.97 -9.24
CA PHE A 283 -10.28 11.02 -10.40
C PHE A 283 -9.11 11.98 -10.21
N VAL A 284 -9.35 13.15 -9.60
CA VAL A 284 -8.34 14.21 -9.49
C VAL A 284 -7.32 13.91 -8.39
N LEU A 285 -7.75 13.49 -7.20
CA LEU A 285 -6.85 13.31 -6.05
C LEU A 285 -5.81 12.19 -6.26
N PRO A 286 -6.14 11.02 -6.82
CA PRO A 286 -5.13 10.00 -7.11
C PRO A 286 -4.05 10.49 -8.08
N VAL A 287 -4.43 11.27 -9.10
CA VAL A 287 -3.49 11.84 -10.07
C VAL A 287 -2.58 12.86 -9.40
N LEU A 288 -3.13 13.77 -8.59
CA LEU A 288 -2.33 14.72 -7.82
C LEU A 288 -1.39 14.01 -6.84
N ALA A 289 -1.89 13.02 -6.11
CA ALA A 289 -1.12 12.22 -5.18
C ALA A 289 0.06 11.52 -5.88
N PHE A 290 -0.17 10.95 -7.07
CA PHE A 290 0.90 10.37 -7.88
C PHE A 290 2.03 11.37 -8.16
N PHE A 291 1.71 12.55 -8.70
CA PHE A 291 2.73 13.54 -9.07
C PHE A 291 3.46 14.10 -7.85
N ILE A 292 2.74 14.39 -6.76
CA ILE A 292 3.32 14.90 -5.51
C ILE A 292 4.25 13.85 -4.92
N THR A 293 3.79 12.60 -4.76
CA THR A 293 4.60 11.52 -4.18
C THR A 293 5.83 11.23 -5.02
N ARG A 294 5.71 11.20 -6.35
CA ARG A 294 6.86 10.96 -7.24
C ARG A 294 7.90 12.07 -7.08
N ARG A 295 7.48 13.34 -7.08
CA ARG A 295 8.37 14.50 -6.88
C ARG A 295 9.04 14.47 -5.51
N TRP A 296 8.29 14.12 -4.47
CA TRP A 296 8.83 14.01 -3.12
C TRP A 296 9.87 12.89 -3.02
N CYS A 297 9.60 11.72 -3.58
CA CYS A 297 10.56 10.61 -3.61
C CYS A 297 11.87 11.02 -4.33
N ILE A 298 11.77 11.68 -5.48
CA ILE A 298 12.94 12.19 -6.21
C ILE A 298 13.68 13.25 -5.38
N SER A 299 12.98 14.13 -4.67
CA SER A 299 13.61 15.12 -3.78
C SER A 299 14.37 14.45 -2.63
N LEU A 300 13.80 13.40 -2.02
CA LEU A 300 14.46 12.62 -0.98
C LEU A 300 15.70 11.90 -1.53
N GLN A 301 15.64 11.40 -2.75
CA GLN A 301 16.79 10.80 -3.42
C GLN A 301 17.91 11.80 -3.71
N ARG A 302 17.58 13.06 -4.03
CA ARG A 302 18.57 14.14 -4.21
C ARG A 302 19.24 14.46 -2.89
N HIS A 303 18.45 14.65 -1.83
CA HIS A 303 19.01 14.86 -0.50
C HIS A 303 19.93 13.71 -0.07
N ASP A 304 19.52 12.46 -0.27
CA ASP A 304 20.38 11.29 0.02
C ASP A 304 21.67 11.28 -0.84
N ARG A 305 21.64 11.81 -2.08
CA ARG A 305 22.82 11.96 -2.95
C ARG A 305 23.73 13.10 -2.47
N ASP A 306 23.14 14.23 -2.12
CA ASP A 306 23.88 15.41 -1.67
C ASP A 306 24.58 15.13 -0.34
N LEU A 307 23.92 14.40 0.56
CA LEU A 307 24.49 13.92 1.81
C LEU A 307 25.73 13.02 1.57
N LEU A 308 25.70 12.18 0.54
CA LEU A 308 26.83 11.32 0.19
C LEU A 308 27.99 12.08 -0.45
N LEU A 309 27.72 13.15 -1.19
CA LEU A 309 28.74 13.91 -1.92
C LEU A 309 29.39 15.01 -1.07
N HIS A 310 28.61 15.65 -0.19
CA HIS A 310 29.05 16.84 0.55
C HIS A 310 29.14 16.61 2.06
N GLY A 311 28.59 15.51 2.58
CA GLY A 311 28.46 15.29 4.02
C GLY A 311 27.13 15.82 4.57
N TYR A 312 26.96 15.75 5.89
CA TYR A 312 25.78 16.27 6.57
C TYR A 312 25.98 17.72 7.04
N GLU A 313 24.90 18.49 6.99
CA GLU A 313 24.86 19.90 7.41
C GLU A 313 24.94 20.00 8.95
N THR A 314 25.91 20.76 9.47
CA THR A 314 26.09 20.90 10.94
C THR A 314 25.32 22.06 11.56
N GLY A 315 24.79 22.97 10.75
CA GLY A 315 24.22 24.25 11.21
C GLY A 315 25.26 25.29 11.60
N VAL A 316 26.57 24.99 11.48
CA VAL A 316 27.65 25.92 11.80
C VAL A 316 28.04 26.72 10.55
N ILE A 317 27.71 28.01 10.55
CA ILE A 317 28.07 28.92 9.46
C ILE A 317 29.45 29.54 9.72
N MET A 318 30.33 29.38 8.75
CA MET A 318 31.68 29.91 8.71
C MET A 318 31.73 31.11 7.77
N ARG A 319 32.55 32.12 8.10
CA ARG A 319 32.78 33.29 7.25
C ARG A 319 34.22 33.32 6.77
N SER A 320 34.44 33.37 5.45
CA SER A 320 35.77 33.47 4.84
C SER A 320 36.38 34.87 5.01
N ALA A 321 37.70 34.99 4.83
CA ALA A 321 38.40 36.27 4.92
C ALA A 321 37.92 37.28 3.85
N GLU A 322 37.46 36.76 2.71
CA GLU A 322 36.88 37.51 1.58
C GLU A 322 35.41 37.90 1.84
N GLY A 323 34.82 37.44 2.95
CA GLY A 323 33.46 37.74 3.36
C GLY A 323 32.40 36.76 2.85
N GLY A 324 32.79 35.64 2.25
CA GLY A 324 31.86 34.56 1.87
C GLY A 324 31.32 33.81 3.09
N TYR A 325 30.13 33.23 2.97
CA TYR A 325 29.55 32.36 4.00
C TYR A 325 29.47 30.94 3.47
N SER A 326 29.91 29.97 4.27
CA SER A 326 29.77 28.54 3.99
C SER A 326 29.26 27.81 5.22
N GLU A 327 28.54 26.72 5.02
CA GLU A 327 28.16 25.82 6.10
C GLU A 327 29.22 24.73 6.25
N ARG A 328 29.63 24.44 7.48
CA ARG A 328 30.53 23.32 7.76
C ARG A 328 29.76 22.02 7.55
N HIS A 329 30.25 21.19 6.63
CA HIS A 329 29.76 19.83 6.47
C HIS A 329 30.70 18.84 7.17
N LEU A 330 30.13 17.74 7.65
CA LEU A 330 30.89 16.63 8.21
C LEU A 330 30.66 15.37 7.37
N PRO A 331 31.70 14.54 7.18
CA PRO A 331 31.57 13.34 6.36
C PRO A 331 30.57 12.38 7.00
N VAL A 332 29.83 11.68 6.15
CA VAL A 332 28.91 10.63 6.58
C VAL A 332 29.72 9.38 6.97
N SER A 333 29.34 8.70 8.04
CA SER A 333 29.97 7.43 8.41
C SER A 333 29.86 6.39 7.30
N GLU A 334 30.86 5.53 7.14
CA GLU A 334 30.87 4.47 6.12
C GLU A 334 29.63 3.57 6.22
N GLU A 335 29.17 3.30 7.45
CA GLU A 335 27.97 2.52 7.73
C GLU A 335 26.71 3.16 7.12
N ARG A 336 26.57 4.47 7.29
CA ARG A 336 25.45 5.23 6.79
C ARG A 336 25.53 5.41 5.28
N ALA A 337 26.73 5.65 4.74
CA ALA A 337 26.97 5.72 3.31
C ALA A 337 26.61 4.39 2.62
N TYR A 338 27.03 3.25 3.20
CA TYR A 338 26.63 1.93 2.74
C TYR A 338 25.11 1.77 2.76
N THR A 339 24.45 2.16 3.85
CA THR A 339 22.98 2.03 3.98
C THR A 339 22.20 2.86 2.95
N LEU A 340 22.73 4.00 2.51
CA LEU A 340 22.09 4.86 1.49
C LEU A 340 22.33 4.35 0.06
N THR A 341 23.43 3.65 -0.17
CA THR A 341 23.83 3.12 -1.48
C THR A 341 23.42 1.65 -1.68
N ALA A 342 23.31 0.89 -0.61
CA ALA A 342 22.94 -0.53 -0.60
C ALA A 342 21.48 -0.74 -1.02
N GLY A 343 21.26 -1.72 -1.91
CA GLY A 343 19.94 -1.99 -2.49
C GLY A 343 19.46 -0.94 -3.51
N ARG A 344 20.35 -0.03 -3.96
CA ARG A 344 20.10 0.89 -5.07
C ARG A 344 21.00 0.48 -6.24
N ASP A 345 20.48 -0.37 -7.11
CA ASP A 345 21.11 -0.62 -8.40
C ASP A 345 20.96 0.63 -9.28
N ARG A 346 21.94 0.88 -10.17
CA ARG A 346 21.73 1.90 -11.21
C ARG A 346 20.64 1.38 -12.13
N GLU A 347 19.56 2.12 -12.24
CA GLU A 347 18.40 1.69 -13.02
C GLU A 347 18.67 1.96 -14.49
N GLU A 348 18.72 0.91 -15.30
CA GLU A 348 18.83 1.02 -16.75
C GLU A 348 17.45 1.13 -17.38
N VAL A 349 17.23 2.18 -18.18
CA VAL A 349 16.02 2.31 -18.99
C VAL A 349 16.10 1.31 -20.12
N TYR A 350 15.11 0.43 -20.23
CA TYR A 350 15.04 -0.55 -21.31
C TYR A 350 14.98 0.16 -22.67
N ALA A 351 16.05 0.03 -23.46
CA ALA A 351 16.13 0.51 -24.82
C ALA A 351 15.84 -0.61 -25.81
N LEU A 352 15.11 -0.29 -26.89
CA LEU A 352 14.86 -1.22 -27.98
C LEU A 352 16.12 -1.30 -28.85
N GLU A 353 16.81 -2.44 -28.87
CA GLU A 353 18.06 -2.63 -29.63
C GLU A 353 17.88 -2.47 -31.15
N SER A 354 16.78 -3.01 -31.71
CA SER A 354 16.41 -2.79 -33.11
C SER A 354 14.92 -2.98 -33.34
N ALA A 355 14.31 -2.13 -34.16
CA ALA A 355 12.90 -2.25 -34.56
C ALA A 355 12.69 -3.22 -35.74
N THR A 356 13.78 -3.68 -36.34
CA THR A 356 13.82 -4.57 -37.50
C THR A 356 14.77 -5.74 -37.24
N ASP A 357 14.41 -6.92 -37.73
CA ASP A 357 15.30 -8.06 -37.77
C ASP A 357 16.45 -7.85 -38.76
N GLU A 358 17.33 -8.85 -38.85
CA GLU A 358 18.50 -8.90 -39.74
C GLU A 358 18.15 -8.69 -41.22
N ASN A 359 16.88 -8.89 -41.60
CA ASN A 359 16.35 -8.77 -42.95
C ASN A 359 15.54 -7.48 -43.18
N GLY A 360 15.53 -6.55 -42.22
CA GLY A 360 14.80 -5.29 -42.32
C GLY A 360 13.28 -5.41 -42.10
N VAL A 361 12.79 -6.57 -41.67
CA VAL A 361 11.37 -6.81 -41.36
C VAL A 361 11.13 -6.55 -39.87
N ALA A 362 9.95 -6.02 -39.50
CA ALA A 362 9.62 -5.79 -38.10
C ALA A 362 9.71 -7.10 -37.30
N ALA A 363 10.68 -7.20 -36.38
CA ALA A 363 10.91 -8.41 -35.59
C ALA A 363 9.65 -8.79 -34.77
N PRO A 364 9.29 -10.09 -34.65
CA PRO A 364 8.12 -10.51 -33.89
C PRO A 364 8.13 -9.93 -32.47
N GLY A 365 7.02 -9.31 -32.05
CA GLY A 365 6.91 -8.72 -30.71
C GLY A 365 7.39 -7.27 -30.57
N THR A 366 7.78 -6.59 -31.67
CA THR A 366 8.23 -5.17 -31.63
C THR A 366 7.25 -4.25 -30.91
N ARG A 367 5.93 -4.47 -31.07
CA ARG A 367 4.91 -3.63 -30.41
C ARG A 367 4.96 -3.74 -28.90
N SER A 368 5.09 -4.96 -28.37
CA SER A 368 5.20 -5.23 -26.93
C SER A 368 6.49 -4.65 -26.38
N GLN A 369 7.61 -4.79 -27.09
CA GLN A 369 8.90 -4.26 -26.67
C GLN A 369 8.93 -2.72 -26.71
N ARG A 370 8.31 -2.07 -27.71
CA ARG A 370 8.14 -0.61 -27.74
C ARG A 370 7.29 -0.12 -26.58
N LEU A 371 6.21 -0.83 -26.24
CA LEU A 371 5.39 -0.50 -25.07
C LEU A 371 6.21 -0.62 -23.79
N ARG A 372 6.96 -1.70 -23.64
CA ARG A 372 7.87 -1.91 -22.50
C ARG A 372 8.92 -0.80 -22.39
N ALA A 373 9.57 -0.41 -23.49
CA ALA A 373 10.55 0.68 -23.50
C ALA A 373 9.93 2.01 -23.06
N ARG A 374 8.73 2.33 -23.55
CA ARG A 374 8.00 3.54 -23.10
C ARG A 374 7.67 3.51 -21.61
N LEU A 375 7.16 2.38 -21.11
CA LEU A 375 6.82 2.24 -19.69
C LEU A 375 8.06 2.25 -18.80
N SER A 376 9.16 1.64 -19.24
CA SER A 376 10.45 1.68 -18.56
C SER A 376 10.98 3.12 -18.49
N ALA A 377 10.93 3.86 -19.59
CA ALA A 377 11.31 5.27 -19.61
C ALA A 377 10.45 6.12 -18.65
N LEU A 378 9.12 5.94 -18.66
CA LEU A 378 8.23 6.64 -17.72
C LEU A 378 8.55 6.32 -16.25
N ASN A 379 8.92 5.07 -15.96
CA ASN A 379 9.20 4.62 -14.61
C ASN A 379 10.55 5.10 -14.07
N PHE A 380 11.58 5.15 -14.92
CA PHE A 380 12.98 5.23 -14.47
C PHE A 380 13.77 6.43 -15.04
N ALA A 381 13.33 7.08 -16.11
CA ALA A 381 14.16 8.11 -16.79
C ALA A 381 14.46 9.35 -15.91
N ASP A 382 13.56 9.73 -15.01
CA ASP A 382 13.73 10.88 -14.13
C ASP A 382 14.33 10.52 -12.76
N ASN A 383 14.65 9.25 -12.53
CA ASN A 383 15.15 8.81 -11.22
C ASN A 383 16.60 9.25 -11.05
N ILE A 384 16.92 9.69 -9.83
CA ILE A 384 18.29 10.06 -9.49
C ILE A 384 19.09 8.77 -9.36
N GLN A 385 20.24 8.71 -10.02
CA GLN A 385 21.13 7.57 -9.90
C GLN A 385 21.98 7.70 -8.64
N LYS A 386 22.42 6.58 -8.07
CA LYS A 386 23.44 6.63 -7.02
C LYS A 386 24.75 7.23 -7.57
N PRO A 387 25.51 7.99 -6.76
CA PRO A 387 26.85 8.42 -7.11
C PRO A 387 27.73 7.27 -7.63
N THR A 388 28.54 7.56 -8.63
CA THR A 388 29.67 6.72 -9.04
C THR A 388 30.77 6.74 -7.98
N ALA A 389 31.68 5.76 -8.02
CA ALA A 389 32.88 5.79 -7.19
C ALA A 389 33.72 7.04 -7.43
N GLU A 390 33.83 7.47 -8.69
CA GLU A 390 34.54 8.69 -9.09
C GLU A 390 33.87 9.95 -8.52
N GLU A 391 32.54 10.09 -8.64
CA GLU A 391 31.80 11.21 -8.02
C GLU A 391 31.96 11.25 -6.49
N LEU A 392 32.03 10.09 -5.82
CA LEU A 392 32.28 10.02 -4.37
C LEU A 392 33.71 10.43 -4.02
N GLU A 393 34.71 10.00 -4.81
CA GLU A 393 36.11 10.36 -4.61
C GLU A 393 36.33 11.86 -4.83
N GLU A 394 35.73 12.43 -5.89
CA GLU A 394 35.71 13.88 -6.11
C GLU A 394 35.06 14.64 -4.95
N GLY A 395 33.91 14.15 -4.45
CA GLY A 395 33.22 14.74 -3.30
C GLY A 395 34.08 14.74 -2.04
N HIS A 396 34.77 13.63 -1.76
CA HIS A 396 35.70 13.53 -0.64
C HIS A 396 36.90 14.47 -0.79
N HIS A 397 37.50 14.57 -1.99
CA HIS A 397 38.60 15.50 -2.23
C HIS A 397 38.21 16.96 -2.03
N HIS A 398 36.98 17.33 -2.43
CA HIS A 398 36.44 18.66 -2.16
C HIS A 398 36.23 18.92 -0.67
N ALA A 399 35.68 17.95 0.07
CA ALA A 399 35.48 18.04 1.51
C ALA A 399 36.82 18.15 2.27
N ASP A 400 37.82 17.39 1.88
CA ASP A 400 39.17 17.42 2.48
C ASP A 400 39.86 18.76 2.24
N HIS A 401 39.76 19.32 1.02
CA HIS A 401 40.29 20.64 0.71
C HIS A 401 39.57 21.75 1.50
N GLU A 402 38.25 21.67 1.69
CA GLU A 402 37.52 22.58 2.55
C GLU A 402 37.94 22.45 4.02
N LEU A 403 38.09 21.22 4.53
CA LEU A 403 38.56 20.95 5.88
C LEU A 403 40.00 21.45 6.10
N GLU A 404 40.89 21.30 5.12
CA GLU A 404 42.27 21.77 5.19
C GLU A 404 42.32 23.30 5.28
N LEU A 405 41.54 24.01 4.46
CA LEU A 405 41.38 25.47 4.55
C LEU A 405 40.81 25.90 5.92
N GLN A 406 39.93 25.10 6.51
CA GLN A 406 39.24 25.39 7.78
C GLN A 406 40.05 24.99 9.03
N SER A 407 41.01 24.06 8.91
CA SER A 407 41.84 23.54 10.02
C SER A 407 42.73 24.60 10.69
N THR A 408 42.87 25.77 10.06
CA THR A 408 43.57 26.93 10.61
C THR A 408 42.75 27.73 11.64
N LEU A 409 41.46 27.39 11.84
CA LEU A 409 40.55 28.03 12.79
C LEU A 409 40.39 27.17 14.06
N ALA A 410 40.57 27.79 15.22
CA ALA A 410 40.97 27.16 16.49
C ALA A 410 39.93 26.31 17.25
N HIS A 411 38.96 25.67 16.61
CA HIS A 411 37.96 24.84 17.33
C HIS A 411 37.64 23.51 16.62
N PRO A 412 38.13 22.36 17.15
CA PRO A 412 37.65 21.06 16.72
C PRO A 412 36.27 20.83 17.32
N ALA A 413 35.21 21.05 16.54
CA ALA A 413 33.95 20.37 16.78
C ALA A 413 34.12 18.96 16.21
N ASP A 414 34.28 17.96 17.08
CA ASP A 414 34.23 16.57 16.69
C ASP A 414 32.77 16.18 16.44
N GLY A 415 32.47 15.68 15.24
CA GLY A 415 31.11 15.39 14.77
C GLY A 415 30.29 14.42 15.60
N HIS A 416 30.86 13.86 16.67
CA HIS A 416 30.23 12.88 17.54
C HIS A 416 29.01 13.40 18.30
N GLN A 417 28.77 14.71 18.33
CA GLN A 417 27.64 15.30 19.05
C GLN A 417 26.32 15.28 18.26
N PHE A 418 26.35 15.06 16.93
CA PHE A 418 25.18 15.18 16.06
C PHE A 418 24.83 13.92 15.25
N ASP A 419 25.63 12.85 15.33
CA ASP A 419 25.40 11.55 14.65
C ASP A 419 24.17 10.76 15.14
N GLY A 420 23.27 11.34 15.93
CA GLY A 420 22.08 10.67 16.44
C GLY A 420 22.38 9.52 17.42
N HIS A 421 23.63 9.31 17.80
CA HIS A 421 24.07 8.32 18.80
C HIS A 421 23.96 8.82 20.26
N ASN A 422 22.94 9.62 20.58
CA ASN A 422 22.49 9.82 21.96
C ASN A 422 21.31 8.90 22.33
N LEU A 423 21.17 7.77 21.63
CA LEU A 423 20.37 6.63 22.08
C LEU A 423 21.34 5.46 22.33
N HIS A 424 21.63 5.26 23.62
CA HIS A 424 22.40 4.16 24.24
C HIS A 424 23.92 4.33 24.39
N ALA A 425 24.31 5.31 25.20
CA ALA A 425 25.38 5.12 26.20
C ALA A 425 24.78 4.52 27.49
N ALA A 426 24.12 3.36 27.38
CA ALA A 426 23.49 2.66 28.52
C ALA A 426 23.83 1.17 28.58
N ASP A 427 24.85 0.71 27.86
CA ASP A 427 25.29 -0.70 27.86
C ASP A 427 26.74 -0.88 28.37
N ASP A 428 27.38 0.17 28.89
CA ASP A 428 28.71 0.11 29.52
C ASP A 428 28.68 0.34 31.04
N GLU A 429 27.65 -0.17 31.72
CA GLU A 429 27.82 -0.50 33.15
C GLU A 429 28.36 -1.94 33.27
N PRO A 430 29.50 -2.15 33.94
CA PRO A 430 29.96 -3.50 34.21
C PRO A 430 28.98 -4.16 35.18
N LEU A 431 28.29 -5.19 34.70
CA LEU A 431 27.47 -6.10 35.50
C LEU A 431 28.23 -6.45 36.79
N ARG A 432 27.73 -5.97 37.93
CA ARG A 432 28.03 -6.46 39.27
C ARG A 432 26.80 -7.14 39.85
#